data_AF-A8M5W3-F1
#
_entry.id   AF-A8M5W3-F1
#
_cell.length_a   1.000
_cell.length_b   1.000
_cell.length_c   1.000
_cell.angle_alpha   90.00
_cell.angle_beta   90.00
_cell.angle_gamma   90.00
#
_symmetry.space_group_name_H-M   'P 1'
#
loop_
_entity.id
_entity.type
_entity.pdbx_description
1 polymer ?
#
loop_
_entity_poly.entity_id
_entity_poly.type
_entity_poly.pdbx_seq_one_letter_code
_entity_poly.pdbx_strand_id
1 'polypeptide(L)'
;METLRALAVRLDSASETLTELSRAVPATDPAEVAFGGDAAGRPGEVGRALHRQWTAATGDRAREAHVAAQRLAAVAAAVRAAADRYVETDQAAGRRFVGET
;
A
#
# COMPACT_ATOMS: atom_id res chain seq x y z
N MET A 1 -13.81 -16.29 13.95
CA MET A 1 -13.02 -16.38 12.69
C MET A 1 -13.42 -15.35 11.65
N GLU A 2 -14.72 -15.09 11.51
CA GLU A 2 -15.24 -14.06 10.58
C GLU A 2 -14.58 -12.68 10.76
N THR A 3 -14.35 -12.25 12.00
CA THR A 3 -13.65 -10.98 12.29
C THR A 3 -12.23 -10.92 11.74
N LEU A 4 -11.46 -12.02 11.78
CA LEU A 4 -10.10 -12.07 11.22
C LEU A 4 -10.14 -12.04 9.69
N ARG A 5 -11.10 -12.74 9.08
CA ARG A 5 -11.29 -12.71 7.62
C ARG A 5 -11.71 -11.31 7.15
N ALA A 6 -12.63 -10.67 7.85
CA ALA A 6 -13.04 -9.29 7.58
C ALA A 6 -11.86 -8.30 7.73
N LEU A 7 -11.00 -8.49 8.74
CA LEU A 7 -9.78 -7.69 8.89
C LEU A 7 -8.83 -7.89 7.72
N ALA A 8 -8.58 -9.13 7.30
CA ALA A 8 -7.71 -9.41 6.16
C ALA A 8 -8.22 -8.75 4.86
N VAL A 9 -9.53 -8.79 4.61
CA VAL A 9 -10.15 -8.11 3.45
C VAL A 9 -9.93 -6.60 3.50
N ARG A 10 -10.10 -5.97 4.67
CA ARG A 10 -9.86 -4.53 4.84
C ARG A 10 -8.40 -4.16 4.61
N LEU A 11 -7.46 -5.00 5.05
CA LEU A 11 -6.03 -4.78 4.84
C LEU A 11 -5.65 -4.90 3.36
N ASP A 12 -6.21 -5.87 2.63
CA ASP A 12 -6.01 -5.98 1.18
C ASP A 12 -6.56 -4.78 0.44
N SER A 13 -7.79 -4.34 0.75
CA SER A 13 -8.37 -3.16 0.12
C SER A 13 -7.53 -1.89 0.36
N ALA A 14 -6.99 -1.73 1.57
CA ALA A 14 -6.06 -0.65 1.88
C ALA A 14 -4.73 -0.79 1.10
N SER A 15 -4.20 -2.01 0.96
CA SER A 15 -3.02 -2.30 0.12
C SER A 15 -3.26 -1.94 -1.34
N GLU A 16 -4.39 -2.33 -1.90
CA GLU A 16 -4.79 -2.01 -3.28
C GLU A 16 -4.86 -0.49 -3.49
N THR A 17 -5.51 0.22 -2.56
CA THR A 17 -5.62 1.68 -2.60
C THR A 17 -4.24 2.35 -2.59
N LEU A 18 -3.34 1.92 -1.71
CA LEU A 18 -1.98 2.46 -1.66
C LEU A 18 -1.15 2.09 -2.90
N THR A 19 -1.38 0.91 -3.49
CA THR A 19 -0.73 0.51 -4.74
C THR A 19 -1.21 1.36 -5.92
N GLU A 20 -2.50 1.68 -5.97
CA GLU A 20 -3.05 2.61 -6.95
C GLU A 20 -2.49 4.03 -6.77
N LEU A 21 -2.52 4.56 -5.55
CA LEU A 21 -1.95 5.88 -5.23
C LEU A 21 -0.46 5.97 -5.60
N SER A 22 0.32 4.92 -5.33
CA SER A 22 1.75 4.89 -5.70
C SER A 22 2.01 5.06 -7.20
N ARG A 23 1.03 4.69 -8.03
CA ARG A 23 1.11 4.83 -9.50
C ARG A 23 0.47 6.12 -9.99
N ALA A 24 -0.64 6.52 -9.37
CA ALA A 24 -1.40 7.70 -9.76
C ALA A 24 -0.64 9.01 -9.46
N VAL A 25 0.00 9.11 -8.29
CA VAL A 25 0.65 10.37 -7.85
C VAL A 25 1.71 10.85 -8.84
N PRO A 26 2.71 10.04 -9.24
CA PRO A 26 3.69 10.48 -10.23
C PRO A 26 3.09 10.69 -11.63
N ALA A 27 2.04 9.96 -12.00
CA ALA A 27 1.39 10.10 -13.29
C ALA A 27 0.65 11.45 -13.45
N THR A 28 0.30 12.08 -12.32
CA THR A 28 -0.36 13.39 -12.26
C THR A 28 0.61 14.54 -11.98
N ASP A 29 1.93 14.30 -11.99
CA ASP A 29 2.90 15.35 -11.71
C ASP A 29 2.82 16.50 -12.73
N PRO A 30 2.77 17.76 -12.26
CA PRO A 30 2.75 18.92 -13.14
C PRO A 30 4.05 19.02 -13.95
N ALA A 31 3.92 19.43 -15.21
CA ALA A 31 5.06 19.66 -16.08
C ALA A 31 5.97 20.80 -15.57
N GLU A 32 7.23 20.79 -15.97
CA GLU A 32 8.24 21.78 -15.58
C GLU A 32 7.81 23.24 -15.82
N VAL A 33 7.05 23.49 -16.88
CA VAL A 33 6.51 24.82 -17.22
C VAL A 33 5.55 25.37 -16.16
N ALA A 34 4.87 24.50 -15.40
CA ALA A 34 4.02 24.91 -14.29
C ALA A 34 4.82 25.51 -13.12
N PHE A 35 6.13 25.23 -13.08
CA PHE A 35 7.08 25.81 -12.15
C PHE A 35 7.86 27.00 -12.75
N GLY A 36 7.53 27.43 -13.98
CA GLY A 36 8.23 28.51 -14.68
C GLY A 36 9.62 28.13 -15.19
N GLY A 37 9.90 26.84 -15.40
CA GLY A 37 11.20 26.38 -15.92
C GLY A 37 11.52 26.86 -17.35
N ASP A 38 10.51 27.32 -18.09
CA ASP A 38 10.62 27.94 -19.41
C ASP A 38 11.06 29.42 -19.36
N ALA A 39 11.04 30.05 -18.18
CA ALA A 39 11.49 31.43 -18.03
C ALA A 39 12.99 31.58 -18.31
N ALA A 40 13.41 32.74 -18.81
CA ALA A 40 14.82 33.02 -19.06
C ALA A 40 15.59 33.32 -17.75
N GLY A 41 16.88 32.99 -17.74
CA GLY A 41 17.81 33.35 -16.67
C GLY A 41 17.50 32.68 -15.32
N ARG A 42 17.75 33.41 -14.23
CA ARG A 42 17.63 32.91 -12.85
C ARG A 42 16.24 32.37 -12.51
N PRO A 43 15.11 33.01 -12.88
CA PRO A 43 13.78 32.45 -12.64
C PRO A 43 13.58 31.05 -13.22
N GLY A 44 14.02 30.79 -14.46
CA GLY A 44 13.91 29.47 -15.08
C GLY A 44 14.81 28.42 -14.44
N GLU A 45 16.00 28.81 -13.97
CA GLU A 45 16.86 27.91 -13.19
C GLU A 45 16.20 27.49 -11.88
N VAL A 46 15.54 28.44 -11.18
CA VAL A 46 14.77 28.17 -9.96
C VAL A 46 13.57 27.28 -10.27
N GLY A 47 12.81 27.55 -11.33
CA GLY A 47 11.68 26.73 -11.75
C GLY A 47 12.08 25.29 -12.06
N ARG A 48 13.18 25.09 -12.80
CA ARG A 48 13.78 23.78 -13.04
C ARG A 48 14.20 23.07 -11.76
N ALA A 49 14.81 23.79 -10.81
CA ALA A 49 15.22 23.21 -9.54
C ALA A 49 13.99 22.78 -8.71
N LEU A 50 12.95 23.61 -8.68
CA LEU A 50 11.72 23.32 -7.97
C LEU A 50 10.98 22.12 -8.58
N HIS A 51 10.89 22.04 -9.91
CA HIS A 51 10.33 20.88 -10.60
C HIS A 51 11.09 19.59 -10.26
N ARG A 52 12.44 19.62 -10.29
CA ARG A 52 13.24 18.44 -9.87
C ARG A 52 12.97 18.04 -8.42
N GLN A 53 12.87 19.01 -7.51
CA GLN A 53 12.57 18.74 -6.11
C GLN A 53 11.16 18.15 -5.94
N TRP A 54 10.18 18.67 -6.68
CA TRP A 54 8.82 18.15 -6.70
C TRP A 54 8.81 16.68 -7.15
N THR A 55 9.34 16.38 -8.35
CA THR A 55 9.37 15.01 -8.90
C THR A 55 10.12 14.04 -8.00
N ALA A 56 11.20 14.49 -7.35
CA ALA A 56 11.92 13.66 -6.38
C ALA A 56 11.03 13.34 -5.17
N ALA A 57 10.38 14.35 -4.58
CA ALA A 57 9.53 14.18 -3.41
C ALA A 57 8.27 13.34 -3.69
N THR A 58 7.62 13.54 -4.83
CA THR A 58 6.45 12.73 -5.25
C THR A 58 6.86 11.30 -5.58
N GLY A 59 8.03 11.12 -6.22
CA GLY A 59 8.62 9.80 -6.45
C GLY A 59 8.98 9.05 -5.16
N ASP A 60 9.55 9.73 -4.17
CA ASP A 60 9.80 9.18 -2.84
C ASP A 60 8.50 8.76 -2.15
N ARG A 61 7.50 9.65 -2.15
CA ARG A 61 6.19 9.35 -1.54
C ARG A 61 5.47 8.19 -2.23
N ALA A 62 5.60 8.07 -3.55
CA ALA A 62 5.09 6.93 -4.30
C ALA A 62 5.77 5.61 -3.90
N ARG A 63 7.10 5.61 -3.75
CA ARG A 63 7.84 4.44 -3.25
C ARG A 63 7.43 4.07 -1.82
N GLU A 64 7.27 5.04 -0.94
CA GLU A 64 6.79 4.83 0.43
C GLU A 64 5.39 4.19 0.43
N ALA A 65 4.47 4.72 -0.37
CA ALA A 65 3.12 4.17 -0.51
C ALA A 65 3.15 2.72 -1.02
N HIS A 66 4.01 2.41 -1.98
CA HIS A 66 4.17 1.06 -2.51
C HIS A 66 4.72 0.09 -1.45
N VAL A 67 5.73 0.49 -0.69
CA VAL A 67 6.27 -0.33 0.41
C VAL A 67 5.22 -0.55 1.50
N ALA A 68 4.44 0.48 1.84
CA ALA A 68 3.35 0.36 2.79
C ALA A 68 2.26 -0.62 2.30
N ALA A 69 1.90 -0.58 1.01
CA ALA A 69 0.98 -1.53 0.40
C ALA A 69 1.48 -2.98 0.55
N GLN A 70 2.73 -3.25 0.17
CA GLN A 70 3.33 -4.58 0.30
C GLN A 70 3.28 -5.11 1.75
N ARG A 71 3.54 -4.23 2.73
CA ARG A 71 3.45 -4.58 4.15
C ARG A 71 2.01 -4.93 4.55
N LEU A 72 1.03 -4.15 4.12
CA LEU A 72 -0.38 -4.43 4.41
C LEU A 72 -0.84 -5.77 3.80
N ALA A 73 -0.47 -6.05 2.56
CA ALA A 73 -0.76 -7.34 1.91
C ALA A 73 -0.11 -8.53 2.66
N ALA A 74 1.14 -8.37 3.12
CA ALA A 74 1.81 -9.39 3.91
C ALA A 74 1.09 -9.65 5.25
N VAL A 75 0.63 -8.59 5.93
CA VAL A 75 -0.15 -8.73 7.17
C VAL A 75 -1.51 -9.39 6.89
N ALA A 76 -2.21 -9.01 5.82
CA ALA A 76 -3.46 -9.64 5.42
C ALA A 76 -3.30 -11.15 5.19
N ALA A 77 -2.24 -11.55 4.49
CA ALA A 77 -1.90 -12.96 4.27
C ALA A 77 -1.62 -13.70 5.59
N ALA A 78 -0.87 -13.08 6.51
CA ALA A 78 -0.60 -13.66 7.83
C ALA A 78 -1.88 -13.83 8.66
N VAL A 79 -2.81 -12.86 8.61
CA VAL A 79 -4.10 -12.92 9.30
C VAL A 79 -4.98 -14.05 8.74
N ARG A 80 -5.04 -14.23 7.41
CA ARG A 80 -5.72 -15.37 6.78
C ARG A 80 -5.13 -16.69 7.26
N ALA A 81 -3.82 -16.84 7.20
CA ALA A 81 -3.14 -18.07 7.62
C ALA A 81 -3.33 -18.36 9.12
N ALA A 82 -3.41 -17.33 9.97
CA ALA A 82 -3.77 -17.50 11.38
C ALA A 82 -5.23 -17.95 11.52
N ALA A 83 -6.13 -17.38 10.71
CA ALA A 83 -7.53 -17.76 10.75
C ALA A 83 -7.75 -19.22 10.34
N ASP A 84 -7.13 -19.66 9.26
CA ASP A 84 -7.30 -21.03 8.78
C ASP A 84 -6.74 -22.06 9.76
N ARG A 85 -5.57 -21.81 10.35
CA ARG A 85 -4.99 -22.67 11.40
C ARG A 85 -5.88 -22.81 12.64
N TYR A 86 -6.57 -21.73 13.03
CA TYR A 86 -7.50 -21.80 14.16
C TYR A 86 -8.69 -22.70 13.83
N VAL A 87 -9.27 -22.55 12.63
CA VAL A 87 -10.39 -23.40 12.18
C VAL A 87 -9.96 -24.88 12.13
N GLU A 88 -8.78 -25.18 11.60
CA GLU A 88 -8.26 -26.54 11.55
C GLU A 88 -8.09 -27.15 12.95
N THR A 89 -7.55 -26.36 13.88
CA THR A 89 -7.35 -26.78 15.28
C THR A 89 -8.68 -27.05 15.97
N ASP A 90 -9.66 -26.16 15.81
CA ASP A 90 -11.00 -26.29 16.37
C ASP A 90 -11.73 -27.55 15.84
N GLN A 91 -11.65 -27.79 14.52
CA GLN A 91 -12.20 -28.99 13.91
C GLN A 91 -11.51 -30.27 14.40
N ALA A 92 -10.19 -30.25 14.59
CA ALA A 92 -9.45 -31.39 15.12
C ALA A 92 -9.85 -31.72 16.57
N ALA A 93 -10.00 -30.68 17.40
CA ALA A 93 -10.49 -30.83 18.77
C ALA A 93 -11.92 -31.39 18.80
N GLY A 94 -12.83 -30.85 17.99
CA GLY A 94 -14.22 -31.33 17.90
C GLY A 94 -14.32 -32.80 17.50
N ARG A 95 -13.52 -33.26 16.53
CA ARG A 95 -13.45 -34.69 16.15
C ARG A 95 -12.98 -35.59 17.29
N ARG A 96 -12.07 -35.09 18.14
CA ARG A 96 -11.55 -35.85 19.29
C ARG A 96 -12.60 -36.01 20.38
N PHE A 97 -13.33 -34.93 20.70
CA PHE A 97 -14.39 -34.98 21.72
C PHE A 97 -15.57 -35.88 21.32
N VAL A 98 -15.95 -35.91 20.05
CA VAL A 98 -17.02 -36.80 19.54
C VAL A 98 -16.58 -38.27 19.50
N GLY A 99 -15.27 -38.54 19.44
CA GLY A 99 -14.72 -39.91 19.49
C GLY A 99 -14.50 -40.45 20.90
N GLU A 100 -14.66 -39.63 21.94
CA GLU A 100 -14.43 -39.98 23.36
C GLU A 100 -15.74 -40.20 24.14
N THR A 101 -16.89 -40.21 23.45
CA THR A 101 -18.24 -40.50 23.98
C THR A 101 -18.81 -41.77 23.37
#